data_AF-A0A7V5Y683-F1
#
_entry.id   AF-A0A7V5Y683-F1
#
_cell.length_a   1.000
_cell.length_b   1.000
_cell.length_c   1.000
_cell.angle_alpha   90.00
_cell.angle_beta   90.00
_cell.angle_gamma   90.00
#
_symmetry.space_group_name_H-M   'P 1'
#
loop_
_entity.id
_entity.type
_entity.pdbx_description
1 polymer ?
#
loop_
_entity_poly.entity_id
_entity_poly.type
_entity_poly.pdbx_seq_one_letter_code
_entity_poly.pdbx_strand_id
1 'polypeptide(L)'
;VGSRSSSNSNRLREVAQAQGIPAYLLLEPHEVQPEWTQSYRIIGVTSGASTPEESTEAIVGELLRYSPNATVETLQLMEEQIEFIPPRTLIAQAAQAD
;
A
#
# COMPACT_ATOMS: atom_id res chain seq x y z
N VAL A 1 -2.21 1.59 2.91
CA VAL A 1 -0.84 1.97 3.30
C VAL A 1 -0.48 3.31 2.69
N GLY A 2 0.12 4.21 3.46
CA GLY A 2 0.62 5.49 2.99
C GLY A 2 0.55 6.59 4.04
N SER A 3 1.17 7.74 3.76
CA SER A 3 1.19 8.89 4.66
C SER A 3 -0.20 9.48 4.89
N ARG A 4 -0.45 9.97 6.11
CA ARG A 4 -1.65 10.75 6.49
C ARG A 4 -1.78 12.06 5.70
N SER A 5 -0.67 12.60 5.17
CA SER A 5 -0.68 13.81 4.33
C SER A 5 -0.98 13.52 2.86
N SER A 6 -1.04 12.26 2.43
CA SER A 6 -1.34 11.90 1.05
C SER A 6 -2.85 11.95 0.78
N SER A 7 -3.27 12.83 -0.13
CA SER A 7 -4.68 12.94 -0.55
C SER A 7 -5.18 11.62 -1.15
N ASN A 8 -4.39 10.99 -2.03
CA ASN A 8 -4.79 9.73 -2.66
C ASN A 8 -4.94 8.59 -1.63
N SER A 9 -4.01 8.46 -0.68
CA SER A 9 -4.09 7.42 0.35
C SER A 9 -5.32 7.63 1.26
N ASN A 10 -5.65 8.87 1.62
CA ASN A 10 -6.88 9.17 2.35
C ASN A 10 -8.12 8.85 1.52
N ARG A 11 -8.11 9.16 0.22
CA ARG A 11 -9.24 8.88 -0.67
C ARG A 11 -9.57 7.40 -0.76
N LEU A 12 -8.56 6.53 -0.85
CA LEU A 12 -8.75 5.07 -0.82
C LEU A 12 -9.45 4.61 0.47
N ARG A 13 -9.02 5.13 1.63
CA ARG A 13 -9.66 4.84 2.93
C ARG A 13 -11.11 5.31 2.96
N GLU A 14 -11.37 6.54 2.53
CA GLU A 14 -12.72 7.13 2.51
C GLU A 14 -13.67 6.32 1.62
N VAL A 15 -13.20 5.85 0.46
CA VAL A 15 -14.01 5.02 -0.45
C VAL A 15 -14.44 3.72 0.23
N ALA A 16 -13.53 3.04 0.94
CA ALA A 16 -13.87 1.82 1.68
C ALA A 16 -14.85 2.11 2.85
N GLN A 17 -14.64 3.20 3.59
CA GLN A 17 -15.53 3.62 4.68
C GLN A 17 -16.93 3.98 4.18
N ALA A 18 -17.02 4.62 3.01
CA ALA A 18 -18.31 4.94 2.37
C ALA A 18 -19.11 3.70 1.97
N GLN A 19 -18.45 2.54 1.79
CA GLN A 19 -19.09 1.25 1.58
C GLN A 19 -19.44 0.52 2.89
N GLY A 20 -19.26 1.16 4.04
CA GLY A 20 -19.52 0.57 5.36
C GLY A 20 -18.45 -0.41 5.84
N ILE A 21 -17.29 -0.46 5.18
CA ILE A 21 -16.18 -1.35 5.54
C ILE A 21 -15.23 -0.60 6.48
N PRO A 22 -14.83 -1.17 7.63
CA PRO A 22 -13.77 -0.61 8.46
C PRO A 22 -12.48 -0.46 7.64
N ALA A 23 -11.93 0.76 7.57
CA ALA A 23 -10.71 1.04 6.85
C ALA A 23 -9.77 1.94 7.65
N TYR A 24 -8.49 1.58 7.61
CA TYR A 24 -7.43 2.20 8.39
C TYR A 24 -6.32 2.68 7.47
N LEU A 25 -5.76 3.85 7.76
CA LEU A 25 -4.60 4.38 7.05
C LEU A 25 -3.38 4.21 7.95
N LEU A 26 -2.48 3.32 7.54
CA LEU A 26 -1.24 2.97 8.24
C LEU A 26 -0.04 3.44 7.44
N LEU A 27 0.95 3.96 8.15
CA LEU A 27 2.26 4.29 7.64
C LEU A 27 3.27 3.18 7.97
N GLU A 28 3.17 2.61 9.17
CA GLU A 28 4.18 1.69 9.71
C GLU A 28 3.57 0.34 10.17
N PRO A 29 4.34 -0.76 10.12
CA PRO A 29 3.86 -2.10 10.51
C PRO A 29 3.33 -2.20 11.93
N HIS A 30 3.97 -1.52 12.89
CA HIS A 30 3.56 -1.57 14.30
C HIS A 30 2.20 -0.91 14.57
N GLU A 31 1.61 -0.19 13.61
CA GLU A 31 0.24 0.31 13.72
C GLU A 31 -0.81 -0.78 13.46
N VAL A 32 -0.41 -1.96 12.96
CA VAL A 32 -1.29 -3.11 12.78
C VAL A 32 -1.76 -3.63 14.13
N GLN A 33 -3.08 -3.78 14.28
CA GLN A 33 -3.67 -4.26 15.52
C GLN A 33 -3.93 -5.78 15.46
N PRO A 34 -3.47 -6.57 16.45
CA PRO A 34 -3.66 -8.02 16.48
C PRO A 34 -5.14 -8.44 16.39
N GLU A 35 -6.05 -7.67 16.99
CA GLU A 35 -7.48 -7.97 16.99
C GLU A 35 -8.11 -7.97 15.59
N TRP A 36 -7.49 -7.32 14.60
CA TRP A 36 -8.02 -7.32 13.23
C TRP A 36 -7.99 -8.73 12.63
N THR A 37 -6.93 -9.49 12.86
CA THR A 37 -6.83 -10.87 12.32
C THR A 37 -7.76 -11.85 13.03
N GLN A 38 -8.20 -11.51 14.25
CA GLN A 38 -9.17 -12.29 15.01
C GLN A 38 -10.62 -11.93 14.63
N SER A 39 -10.87 -10.66 14.29
CA SER A 39 -12.20 -10.12 14.02
C SER A 39 -12.63 -10.27 12.56
N TYR A 40 -11.67 -10.32 11.63
CA TYR A 40 -11.95 -10.33 10.20
C TYR A 40 -11.36 -11.57 9.53
N ARG A 41 -12.21 -12.28 8.77
CA ARG A 41 -11.79 -13.43 7.97
C ARG A 41 -10.97 -13.02 6.74
N ILE A 42 -11.26 -11.85 6.18
CA ILE A 42 -10.63 -11.33 4.97
C ILE A 42 -10.20 -9.89 5.23
N ILE A 43 -8.94 -9.58 4.97
CA ILE A 43 -8.35 -8.24 5.11
C ILE A 43 -7.82 -7.82 3.75
N GLY A 44 -8.37 -6.75 3.19
CA GLY A 44 -7.86 -6.13 1.96
C GLY A 44 -6.72 -5.17 2.29
N VAL A 45 -5.61 -5.27 1.57
CA VAL A 45 -4.48 -4.34 1.69
C VAL A 45 -4.28 -3.65 0.35
N THR A 46 -4.19 -2.32 0.37
CA THR A 46 -3.88 -1.49 -0.79
C THR A 46 -3.02 -0.31 -0.37
N SER A 47 -2.33 0.33 -1.30
CA SER A 47 -1.42 1.44 -1.05
C SER A 47 -1.72 2.63 -1.95
N GLY A 48 -1.40 3.83 -1.48
CA GLY A 48 -1.49 5.01 -2.33
C GLY A 48 -0.34 5.04 -3.34
N ALA A 49 -0.53 5.68 -4.50
CA ALA A 49 0.42 5.72 -5.61
C ALA A 49 1.85 6.20 -5.25
N SER A 50 2.02 6.97 -4.18
CA SER A 50 3.32 7.47 -3.71
C SER A 50 3.98 6.57 -2.65
N THR A 51 3.45 5.38 -2.42
CA THR A 51 3.88 4.49 -1.32
C THR A 51 4.82 3.43 -1.88
N PRO A 52 6.02 3.24 -1.31
CA PRO A 52 6.90 2.15 -1.70
C PRO A 52 6.23 0.78 -1.53
N GLU A 53 6.57 -0.16 -2.41
CA GLU A 53 6.06 -1.53 -2.36
C GLU A 53 6.45 -2.23 -1.05
N GLU A 54 7.71 -2.08 -0.62
CA GLU A 54 8.24 -2.62 0.64
C GLU A 54 7.41 -2.21 1.86
N SER A 55 6.88 -0.98 1.88
CA SER A 55 6.01 -0.54 2.97
C SER A 55 4.71 -1.34 3.01
N THR A 56 4.17 -1.68 1.84
CA THR A 56 2.96 -2.50 1.74
C THR A 56 3.23 -3.94 2.16
N GLU A 57 4.33 -4.52 1.70
CA GLU A 57 4.78 -5.85 2.09
C GLU A 57 5.03 -5.96 3.61
N ALA A 58 5.60 -4.92 4.22
CA ALA A 58 5.84 -4.89 5.66
C ALA A 58 4.52 -4.92 6.48
N ILE A 59 3.46 -4.22 6.02
CA ILE A 59 2.13 -4.32 6.63
C ILE A 59 1.56 -5.74 6.49
N VAL A 60 1.68 -6.35 5.30
CA VAL A 60 1.22 -7.73 5.07
C VAL A 60 1.99 -8.71 5.96
N GLY A 61 3.30 -8.52 6.12
CA GLY A 61 4.15 -9.31 7.00
C GLY A 61 3.69 -9.24 8.46
N GLU A 62 3.35 -8.06 8.98
CA GLU A 62 2.85 -7.93 10.36
C GLU A 62 1.49 -8.61 10.55
N LEU A 63 0.58 -8.51 9.56
CA LEU A 63 -0.69 -9.25 9.59
C LEU A 63 -0.46 -10.77 9.64
N LEU A 64 0.51 -11.28 8.87
CA LEU A 64 0.87 -12.70 8.87
C LEU A 64 1.52 -13.14 10.18
N ARG A 65 2.24 -12.26 10.89
CA ARG A 65 2.77 -12.59 12.23
C ARG A 65 1.65 -12.91 13.22
N TYR A 66 0.51 -12.24 13.11
CA TYR A 66 -0.67 -12.51 13.94
C TYR A 66 -1.56 -13.63 13.37
N SER A 67 -1.42 -13.98 12.09
CA SER A 67 -2.17 -15.05 11.43
C SER A 67 -1.28 -15.85 10.46
N PRO A 68 -0.38 -16.71 10.98
CA PRO A 68 0.67 -17.35 10.18
C PRO A 68 0.15 -18.38 9.17
N ASN A 69 -1.10 -18.83 9.32
CA ASN A 69 -1.74 -19.78 8.42
C ASN A 69 -2.62 -19.09 7.36
N ALA A 70 -2.67 -17.76 7.32
CA ALA A 70 -3.45 -17.04 6.32
C ALA A 70 -2.81 -17.16 4.93
N THR A 71 -3.66 -17.22 3.91
CA THR A 71 -3.22 -17.17 2.51
C THR A 71 -3.17 -15.73 2.02
N VAL A 72 -2.14 -15.39 1.25
CA VAL A 72 -2.02 -14.10 0.59
C VAL A 72 -2.29 -14.29 -0.90
N GLU A 73 -3.23 -13.52 -1.43
CA GLU A 73 -3.58 -13.52 -2.85
C GLU A 73 -3.52 -12.10 -3.39
N THR A 74 -2.81 -11.90 -4.50
CA THR A 74 -2.76 -10.63 -5.20
C THR A 74 -3.95 -10.52 -6.15
N LEU A 75 -4.81 -9.53 -5.91
CA LEU A 75 -5.94 -9.23 -6.78
C LEU A 75 -5.53 -8.19 -7.83
N GLN A 76 -5.27 -8.64 -9.06
CA GLN A 76 -5.01 -7.76 -10.19
C GLN A 76 -6.30 -7.57 -11.00
N LEU A 77 -6.86 -6.36 -10.96
CA LEU A 77 -8.12 -6.02 -11.64
C LEU A 77 -7.90 -5.43 -13.03
N MET A 78 -6.80 -4.70 -13.21
CA MET A 78 -6.45 -4.04 -14.47
C MET A 78 -4.93 -3.98 -14.61
N GLU A 79 -4.42 -4.16 -15.83
CA GLU A 79 -3.02 -3.92 -16.16
C GLU A 79 -2.81 -2.44 -16.48
N GLU A 80 -1.84 -1.82 -15.81
CA GLU A 80 -1.40 -0.46 -16.08
C GLU A 80 0.02 -0.49 -16.65
N GLN A 81 0.17 -0.08 -17.91
CA GLN A 81 1.47 0.05 -18.57
C GLN A 81 1.69 1.52 -18.93
N ILE A 82 2.21 2.29 -17.98
CA ILE A 82 2.53 3.71 -18.16
C ILE A 82 3.97 3.93 -17.72
N GLU A 83 4.79 4.43 -18.64
CA GLU A 83 6.17 4.84 -18.36
C GLU A 83 6.34 6.30 -18.77
N PHE A 84 6.84 7.12 -17.83
CA PHE A 84 7.19 8.51 -18.09
C PHE A 84 8.71 8.64 -18.15
N ILE A 85 9.23 8.86 -19.35
CA ILE A 85 10.66 9.04 -19.54
C ILE A 85 11.06 10.43 -19.02
N PRO A 86 12.11 10.54 -18.18
CA PRO A 86 12.60 11.84 -17.75
C PRO A 86 13.02 12.74 -18.92
N PRO A 87 12.97 14.07 -18.77
CA PRO A 87 13.52 14.99 -19.77
C PRO A 87 14.98 14.66 -20.11
N ARG A 88 15.33 14.77 -21.40
CA ARG A 88 16.69 14.47 -21.90
C ARG A 88 17.81 15.17 -21.12
N THR A 89 17.54 16.37 -20.62
CA THR A 89 18.49 17.14 -19.81
C THR A 89 18.83 16.47 -18.49
N LEU A 90 17.84 15.87 -17.80
CA LEU A 90 18.08 15.15 -16.55
C LEU A 90 18.85 13.84 -16.79
N ILE A 91 18.55 13.15 -17.89
CA ILE A 91 19.27 11.93 -18.30
C ILE A 91 20.75 12.25 -18.55
N ALA A 92 21.03 13.35 -19.27
CA ALA A 92 22.40 13.78 -19.53
C ALA A 92 23.15 14.19 -18.26
N GLN A 93 22.48 14.79 -17.28
CA GLN A 93 23.08 15.16 -16.00
C GLN A 93 23.43 13.93 -15.15
N ALA A 94 22.55 12.93 -15.09
CA ALA A 94 22.80 11.69 -14.36
C ALA A 94 24.05 10.96 -14.90
N ALA A 95 24.20 10.89 -16.23
CA ALA A 95 25.36 10.25 -16.88
C ALA A 95 26.70 11.00 -16.69
N GLN A 96 26.68 12.25 -16.22
CA GLN A 96 27.88 13.04 -15.91
C GLN A 96 28.24 13.01 -14.42
N ALA A 97 27.37 12.47 -13.57
CA ALA A 97 27.59 12.37 -12.13
C ALA A 97 28.28 11.06 -11.70
N ASP A 98 28.43 10.13 -12.64
CA ASP A 98 29.23 8.89 -12.54
C ASP A 98 30.66 9.10 -13.08
#